data_AF-A0A9E2JCY9-F1
#
_entry.id   AF-A0A9E2JCY9-F1
#
_cell.length_a   1.000
_cell.length_b   1.000
_cell.length_c   1.000
_cell.angle_alpha   90.00
_cell.angle_beta   90.00
_cell.angle_gamma   90.00
#
_symmetry.space_group_name_H-M   'P 1'
#
loop_
_entity.id
_entity.type
_entity.pdbx_description
1 polymer ?
#
loop_
_entity_poly.entity_id
_entity_poly.type
_entity_poly.pdbx_seq_one_letter_code
_entity_poly.pdbx_strand_id
1 'polypeptide(L)' 'MIAVHENLFLDRLKEADAPALAGHADNPRIARRLRDRFPNPYTLDDARGFIAMAEQAPDGMLLGIRYRGEIIGVVGLEP' A
#
# COMPACT_ATOMS: atom_id res chain seq x y z
N MET A 1 -1.19 15.55 4.90
CA MET A 1 -2.48 14.89 5.17
C MET A 1 -3.45 15.34 4.08
N ILE A 2 -3.85 14.42 3.21
CA ILE A 2 -4.66 14.71 2.02
C ILE A 2 -5.96 13.93 2.20
N ALA A 3 -7.06 14.61 2.56
CA ALA A 3 -8.37 14.06 2.92
C ALA A 3 -8.49 13.32 4.28
N VAL A 4 -9.55 13.67 5.02
CA VAL A 4 -9.89 13.11 6.34
C VAL A 4 -11.40 12.86 6.38
N HIS A 5 -11.79 11.62 6.67
CA HIS A 5 -13.09 11.29 7.26
C HIS A 5 -12.80 10.70 8.65
N GLU A 6 -13.70 10.78 9.61
CA GLU A 6 -13.45 10.66 11.07
C GLU A 6 -12.48 9.55 11.57
N ASN A 7 -12.23 8.49 10.80
CA ASN A 7 -11.22 7.47 11.08
C ASN A 7 -10.44 6.98 9.85
N LEU A 8 -10.60 7.61 8.68
CA LEU A 8 -10.00 7.22 7.40
C LEU A 8 -9.14 8.36 6.86
N PHE A 9 -7.88 8.06 6.55
CA PHE A 9 -6.89 9.04 6.12
C PHE A 9 -6.11 8.54 4.92
N LEU A 10 -5.71 9.46 4.03
CA LEU A 10 -4.67 9.19 3.02
C LEU A 10 -3.38 9.93 3.38
N ASP A 11 -2.27 9.19 3.41
CA ASP A 11 -0.93 9.73 3.63
C ASP A 11 0.13 8.96 2.86
N ARG A 12 1.39 9.42 2.97
CA ARG A 12 2.52 8.74 2.35
C ARG A 12 2.76 7.39 3.04
N LEU A 13 3.14 6.39 2.24
CA LEU A 13 3.65 5.13 2.74
C LEU A 13 4.94 5.36 3.54
N LYS A 14 5.15 4.54 4.56
CA LYS A 14 6.32 4.55 5.43
C LYS A 14 6.92 3.15 5.45
N GLU A 15 8.22 3.03 5.66
CA GLU A 15 8.88 1.72 5.79
C GLU A 15 8.20 0.81 6.84
N ALA A 16 7.72 1.40 7.94
CA ALA A 16 6.99 0.70 8.99
C ALA A 16 5.67 0.05 8.53
N ASP A 17 5.13 0.44 7.37
CA ASP A 17 3.94 -0.16 6.78
C ASP A 17 4.23 -1.52 6.11
N ALA A 18 5.50 -1.85 5.84
CA ALA A 18 5.89 -3.04 5.09
C ALA A 18 5.34 -4.36 5.67
N PRO A 19 5.39 -4.61 7.00
CA PRO A 19 4.86 -5.85 7.57
C PRO A 19 3.34 -5.99 7.37
N ALA A 20 2.58 -4.91 7.55
CA ALA A 20 1.14 -4.91 7.35
C ALA A 20 0.78 -5.12 5.88
N LEU A 21 1.46 -4.41 4.97
CA LEU A 21 1.27 -4.56 3.54
C LEU A 21 1.60 -5.98 3.07
N ALA A 22 2.71 -6.57 3.53
CA ALA A 22 3.07 -7.95 3.20
C ALA A 22 1.98 -8.94 3.67
N GLY A 23 1.49 -8.80 4.90
CA GLY A 23 0.42 -9.65 5.43
C GLY A 23 -0.90 -9.53 4.66
N HIS A 24 -1.28 -8.32 4.23
CA HIS A 24 -2.48 -8.13 3.39
C HIS A 24 -2.27 -8.67 1.97
N ALA A 25 -1.11 -8.40 1.37
CA ALA A 25 -0.78 -8.73 -0.01
C ALA A 25 -0.60 -10.23 -0.25
N ASP A 26 -0.04 -10.97 0.72
CA ASP A 26 0.17 -12.41 0.64
C ASP A 26 -1.14 -13.21 0.81
N ASN A 27 -2.25 -12.55 1.14
CA ASN A 27 -3.55 -13.21 1.22
C ASN A 27 -4.01 -13.71 -0.17
N PRO A 28 -4.21 -15.03 -0.38
CA PRO A 28 -4.58 -15.56 -1.70
C PRO A 28 -5.93 -15.04 -2.22
N ARG A 29 -6.84 -14.62 -1.33
CA ARG A 29 -8.13 -14.01 -1.71
C ARG A 29 -7.93 -12.61 -2.32
N ILE A 30 -6.87 -11.91 -1.91
CA ILE A 30 -6.47 -10.61 -2.44
C ILE A 30 -5.64 -10.82 -3.71
N ALA A 31 -4.56 -11.62 -3.65
CA ALA A 31 -3.63 -11.83 -4.76
C ALA A 31 -4.33 -12.28 -6.06
N ARG A 32 -5.35 -13.15 -5.97
CA ARG A 32 -6.13 -13.63 -7.14
C ARG A 32 -6.94 -12.53 -7.84
N ARG A 33 -7.06 -11.34 -7.26
CA ARG A 33 -7.75 -10.18 -7.86
C ARG A 33 -6.80 -9.14 -8.45
N LEU A 34 -5.49 -9.41 -8.43
CA LEU A 34 -4.45 -8.52 -8.90
C LEU A 34 -3.93 -8.94 -10.28
N ARG A 35 -3.09 -8.09 -10.86
CA ARG A 35 -2.46 -8.30 -12.17
C ARG A 35 -1.49 -9.47 -12.13
N ASP A 36 -1.29 -10.16 -13.26
CA ASP A 36 -0.39 -11.32 -13.36
C ASP A 36 1.06 -11.04 -12.94
N ARG A 37 1.50 -9.78 -13.04
CA ARG A 37 2.83 -9.33 -12.58
C ARG A 37 2.98 -9.22 -11.06
N PHE A 38 1.91 -9.43 -10.30
CA PHE A 38 1.93 -9.30 -8.85
C PHE A 38 2.67 -10.51 -8.23
N PRO A 39 3.67 -10.30 -7.37
CA PRO A 39 4.39 -11.39 -6.71
C PRO A 39 3.43 -12.29 -5.92
N ASN A 40 3.60 -13.60 -6.04
CA ASN A 40 2.83 -14.59 -5.29
C ASN A 40 3.68 -15.87 -5.10
N PRO A 41 4.12 -16.21 -3.88
CA PRO A 41 3.82 -15.53 -2.62
C PRO A 41 4.40 -14.11 -2.57
N TYR A 42 3.75 -13.23 -1.81
CA TYR A 42 4.18 -11.84 -1.65
C TYR A 42 4.98 -11.69 -0.36
N THR A 43 6.23 -11.23 -0.47
CA THR A 43 7.17 -11.22 0.64
C THR A 43 7.29 -9.85 1.32
N LEU A 44 7.95 -9.82 2.47
CA LEU A 44 8.30 -8.55 3.13
C LEU A 44 9.21 -7.68 2.27
N ASP A 45 10.10 -8.29 1.49
CA ASP A 45 11.01 -7.55 0.60
C ASP A 45 10.27 -6.97 -0.61
N ASP A 46 9.24 -7.65 -1.11
CA ASP A 46 8.33 -7.08 -2.11
C ASP A 46 7.61 -5.84 -1.58
N ALA A 47 7.15 -5.89 -0.32
CA ALA A 47 6.51 -4.74 0.34
C ALA A 47 7.47 -3.56 0.50
N ARG A 48 8.72 -3.81 0.92
CA ARG A 48 9.77 -2.78 1.01
C ARG A 48 10.08 -2.18 -0.34
N GLY A 49 10.23 -3.02 -1.37
CA GLY A 49 10.46 -2.57 -2.74
C GLY A 49 9.32 -1.70 -3.28
N PHE A 50 8.08 -2.07 -2.97
CA PHE A 50 6.90 -1.27 -3.33
C PHE A 50 6.87 0.10 -2.62
N ILE A 51 7.21 0.15 -1.34
CA ILE A 51 7.31 1.42 -0.58
C ILE A 51 8.42 2.30 -1.17
N ALA A 52 9.60 1.74 -1.44
CA ALA A 52 10.71 2.47 -2.05
C ALA A 52 10.34 3.01 -3.45
N MET A 53 9.61 2.23 -4.26
CA MET A 53 9.05 2.69 -5.53
C MET A 53 8.07 3.84 -5.32
N ALA A 54 7.20 3.75 -4.30
CA ALA A 54 6.22 4.78 -3.98
C ALA A 54 6.85 6.11 -3.55
N GLU A 55 7.99 6.07 -2.85
CA GLU A 55 8.75 7.27 -2.48
C GLU A 55 9.30 8.04 -3.69
N GLN A 56 9.51 7.36 -4.82
CA GLN A 56 9.93 7.97 -6.08
C GLN A 56 8.76 8.48 -6.94
N ALA A 57 7.52 8.16 -6.57
CA ALA A 57 6.35 8.61 -7.30
C ALA A 57 6.09 10.12 -7.06
N PRO A 58 5.51 10.84 -8.03
CA PRO A 58 5.09 12.21 -7.82
C PRO A 58 4.13 12.33 -6.63
N ASP A 59 4.20 13.46 -5.94
CA ASP A 59 3.43 13.69 -4.72
C ASP A 59 1.93 13.51 -4.94
N GLY A 60 1.32 12.64 -4.12
CA GLY A 60 -0.11 12.34 -4.19
C GLY A 60 -0.51 11.27 -5.22
N MET A 61 0.42 10.74 -6.01
CA MET A 61 0.10 9.68 -6.98
C MET A 61 0.02 8.28 -6.37
N LEU A 62 0.62 8.04 -5.21
CA LEU A 62 0.53 6.76 -4.51
C LEU A 62 0.46 6.99 -3.00
N LEU A 63 -0.64 6.59 -2.38
CA LEU A 63 -0.96 6.87 -0.98
C LEU A 63 -1.38 5.60 -0.24
N GLY A 64 -1.07 5.55 1.05
CA GLY A 64 -1.63 4.58 1.97
C GLY A 64 -3.04 4.97 2.39
N ILE A 65 -3.92 3.98 2.48
CA ILE A 65 -5.25 4.12 3.08
C ILE A 65 -5.12 3.69 4.54
N ARG A 66 -5.33 4.61 5.48
CA ARG A 66 -5.27 4.32 6.91
C ARG A 66 -6.62 4.32 7.57
N TYR A 67 -6.89 3.32 8.38
CA TYR A 67 -8.05 3.26 9.27
C TYR A 67 -7.58 3.18 10.72
N ARG A 68 -7.95 4.17 11.56
CA ARG A 68 -7.53 4.26 12.96
C ARG A 68 -5.99 4.15 13.17
N GLY A 69 -5.22 4.72 12.24
CA GLY A 69 -3.76 4.69 12.27
C GLY A 69 -3.11 3.48 11.58
N GLU A 70 -3.86 2.40 11.38
CA GLU A 70 -3.39 1.19 10.71
C GLU A 70 -3.50 1.32 9.20
N ILE A 71 -2.49 0.88 8.46
CA ILE A 71 -2.57 0.79 7.01
C ILE A 71 -3.44 -0.41 6.60
N ILE A 72 -4.46 -0.14 5.80
CA ILE A 72 -5.44 -1.15 5.35
C ILE A 72 -5.42 -1.35 3.83
N GLY A 73 -4.63 -0.56 3.12
CA GLY A 73 -4.51 -0.66 1.67
C GLY A 73 -3.74 0.51 1.08
N VAL A 74 -3.70 0.55 -0.24
CA VAL A 74 -3.02 1.58 -1.02
C VAL A 74 -3.91 2.02 -2.16
N VAL A 75 -3.78 3.28 -2.55
CA VAL A 75 -4.48 3.87 -3.71
C VAL A 75 -3.48 4.61 -4.58
N GLY A 76 -3.55 4.38 -5.88
CA GLY A 76 -2.77 5.08 -6.89
C GLY A 76 -3.66 5.96 -7.75
N LEU A 77 -3.14 7.11 -8.18
CA LEU A 77 -3.74 7.97 -9.19
C LEU A 77 -2.83 7.95 -10.43
N GLU A 78 -3.37 7.45 -11.53
CA GLU A 78 -2.70 7.43 -12.84
C GLU A 78 -3.45 8.40 -13.80
N PRO A 79 -2.75 9.11 -14.71
CA PRO A 79 -3.38 10.03 -15.68
C PRO A 79 -4.34 9.37 -16.67
#